data_AF-A0A9N9I123-F1
#
_entry.id   AF-A0A9N9I123-F1
#
_cell.length_a   1.000
_cell.length_b   1.000
_cell.length_c   1.000
_cell.angle_alpha   90.00
_cell.angle_beta   90.00
_cell.angle_gamma   90.00
#
_symmetry.space_group_name_H-M   'P 1'
#
loop_
_entity.id
_entity.type
_entity.pdbx_description
1 polymer ?
#
loop_
_entity_poly.entity_id
_entity_poly.type
_entity_poly.pdbx_seq_one_letter_code
_entity_poly.pdbx_strand_id
1 'polypeptide(L)'
;LSTKICLNYLDDDQLSPGPNDLLTAVQNAWAPLKLNLTNDFLVGGYFLHDINSKLSILSLNSMYFYPKNVQSPDCSVPNSPGEIQFKWVENELENAKHDNRKVYIIQHVPPINVTDNTAFLVSNSSSGYKLIGLGDPKTLQSPDDYKNIVMPLYNAPSIVPAINPAFREYSYSTSDETFGKLQSWVQYYCDLQKANQEGKITWEIEYTTESAYNMKGLDANDWLEVLTNFSLPDSNTWKLYKYFIFASTNVSGSYYEFLNKLNH
;
A
#
# COMPACT_ATOMS: atom_id res chain seq x y z
N LEU A 1 -5.41 12.13 35.45
CA LEU A 1 -6.33 11.74 34.36
C LEU A 1 -5.50 10.98 33.32
N SER A 2 -5.36 9.67 33.52
CA SER A 2 -4.68 8.76 32.59
C SER A 2 -5.74 8.28 31.61
N THR A 3 -5.88 8.98 30.50
CA THR A 3 -6.73 8.53 29.40
C THR A 3 -5.96 7.42 28.68
N LYS A 4 -6.20 6.16 29.06
CA LYS A 4 -5.76 5.03 28.24
C LYS A 4 -6.51 5.14 26.91
N ILE A 5 -5.75 5.22 25.83
CA ILE A 5 -6.27 5.11 24.46
C ILE A 5 -6.69 3.64 24.30
N CYS A 6 -7.95 3.33 24.61
CA CYS A 6 -8.54 2.02 24.34
C CYS A 6 -9.29 2.10 23.01
N LEU A 7 -8.87 1.31 22.04
CA LEU A 7 -9.55 1.12 20.77
C LEU A 7 -10.67 0.10 20.96
N ASN A 8 -11.90 0.48 20.61
CA ASN A 8 -12.98 -0.48 20.36
C ASN A 8 -12.82 -0.96 18.92
N TYR A 9 -12.38 -2.20 18.72
CA TYR A 9 -12.42 -2.87 17.43
C TYR A 9 -13.89 -3.19 17.11
N LEU A 10 -14.50 -2.43 16.21
CA LEU A 10 -15.70 -2.88 15.51
C LEU A 10 -15.23 -3.79 14.36
N ASP A 11 -16.11 -4.67 13.85
CA ASP A 11 -15.85 -5.45 12.64
C ASP A 11 -15.78 -4.49 11.42
N ASP A 12 -14.66 -3.78 11.28
CA ASP A 12 -14.48 -2.61 10.42
C ASP A 12 -14.41 -2.94 8.91
N ASP A 13 -14.29 -4.22 8.56
CA ASP A 13 -14.03 -4.68 7.18
C ASP A 13 -15.26 -5.28 6.46
N GLN A 14 -16.44 -4.70 6.66
CA GLN A 14 -17.67 -5.18 6.00
C GLN A 14 -18.34 -4.06 5.19
N LEU A 15 -18.54 -4.30 3.89
CA LEU A 15 -19.15 -3.34 2.99
C LEU A 15 -20.09 -4.02 2.00
N SER A 16 -21.36 -3.62 2.01
CA SER A 16 -22.35 -3.99 1.00
C SER A 16 -22.12 -3.28 -0.33
N PRO A 17 -22.62 -3.84 -1.44
CA PRO A 17 -22.69 -3.13 -2.72
C PRO A 17 -23.36 -1.75 -2.57
N GLY A 18 -22.87 -0.75 -3.31
CA GLY A 18 -23.55 0.53 -3.38
C GLY A 18 -24.78 0.49 -4.31
N PRO A 19 -25.64 1.52 -4.26
CA PRO A 19 -25.61 2.63 -3.31
C PRO A 19 -26.03 2.23 -1.91
N ASN A 20 -25.41 2.84 -0.90
CA ASN A 20 -25.74 2.63 0.51
C ASN A 20 -25.51 3.91 1.34
N ASP A 21 -26.02 3.90 2.58
CA ASP A 21 -25.98 5.06 3.48
C ASP A 21 -24.55 5.46 3.85
N LEU A 22 -23.63 4.49 3.95
CA LEU A 22 -22.23 4.74 4.28
C LEU A 22 -21.55 5.54 3.16
N LEU A 23 -21.68 5.10 1.89
CA LEU A 23 -21.09 5.82 0.76
C LEU A 23 -21.68 7.23 0.62
N THR A 24 -22.99 7.37 0.85
CA THR A 24 -23.65 8.69 0.85
C THR A 24 -23.11 9.58 1.98
N ALA A 25 -22.93 9.04 3.18
CA ALA A 25 -22.36 9.76 4.31
C ALA A 25 -20.90 10.19 4.04
N VAL A 26 -20.09 9.31 3.46
CA VAL A 26 -18.69 9.62 3.08
C VAL A 26 -18.65 10.70 2.00
N GLN A 27 -19.49 10.62 0.96
CA GLN A 27 -19.57 11.66 -0.08
C GLN A 27 -19.86 13.04 0.53
N ASN A 28 -20.82 13.10 1.46
CA ASN A 28 -21.17 14.34 2.15
C ASN A 28 -20.04 14.86 3.06
N ALA A 29 -19.38 13.96 3.81
CA ALA A 29 -18.26 14.32 4.66
C ALA A 29 -17.05 14.84 3.85
N TRP A 30 -16.83 14.30 2.65
CA TRP A 30 -15.73 14.68 1.77
C TRP A 30 -16.06 15.83 0.81
N ALA A 31 -17.29 16.35 0.81
CA ALA A 31 -17.68 17.48 -0.05
C ALA A 31 -16.71 18.69 0.03
N PRO A 32 -16.18 19.09 1.20
CA PRO A 32 -15.20 20.19 1.27
C PRO A 32 -13.88 19.93 0.53
N LEU A 33 -13.51 18.66 0.31
CA LEU A 33 -12.28 18.27 -0.40
C LEU A 33 -12.39 18.48 -1.92
N LYS A 34 -13.61 18.70 -2.45
CA LYS A 34 -13.88 18.91 -3.88
C LYS A 34 -13.31 17.78 -4.76
N LEU A 35 -13.37 16.55 -4.26
CA LEU A 35 -13.02 15.35 -5.01
C LEU A 35 -14.04 15.11 -6.14
N ASN A 36 -13.61 14.41 -7.19
CA ASN A 36 -14.47 14.06 -8.32
C ASN A 36 -15.32 12.82 -7.99
N LEU A 37 -16.26 12.97 -7.05
CA LEU A 37 -17.13 11.89 -6.58
C LEU A 37 -18.40 11.83 -7.44
N THR A 38 -18.29 11.20 -8.61
CA THR A 38 -19.40 11.00 -9.57
C THR A 38 -20.41 9.95 -9.08
N ASN A 39 -21.32 9.53 -9.96
CA ASN A 39 -22.18 8.37 -9.71
C ASN A 39 -21.38 7.09 -9.41
N ASP A 40 -20.17 6.94 -9.94
CA ASP A 40 -19.31 5.77 -9.71
C ASP A 40 -18.98 5.61 -8.22
N PHE A 41 -18.77 6.74 -7.52
CA PHE A 41 -18.53 6.75 -6.08
C PHE A 41 -19.76 6.26 -5.30
N LEU A 42 -20.97 6.62 -5.73
CA LEU A 42 -22.20 6.13 -5.10
C LEU A 42 -22.46 4.66 -5.42
N VAL A 43 -22.10 4.20 -6.62
CA VAL A 43 -22.24 2.79 -7.03
C VAL A 43 -21.29 1.88 -6.26
N GLY A 44 -20.05 2.30 -6.01
CA GLY A 44 -19.05 1.39 -5.45
C GLY A 44 -17.95 2.00 -4.60
N GLY A 45 -18.00 3.28 -4.24
CA GLY A 45 -17.02 3.90 -3.34
C GLY A 45 -15.62 4.09 -3.94
N TYR A 46 -15.47 3.91 -5.25
CA TYR A 46 -14.25 4.19 -6.00
C TYR A 46 -14.42 5.46 -6.84
N PHE A 47 -13.31 6.13 -7.16
CA PHE A 47 -13.34 7.34 -7.98
C PHE A 47 -11.97 7.62 -8.60
N LEU A 48 -11.97 8.41 -9.68
CA LEU A 48 -10.75 8.99 -10.27
C LEU A 48 -10.75 10.50 -10.05
N HIS A 49 -9.63 11.02 -9.57
CA HIS A 49 -9.44 12.45 -9.35
C HIS A 49 -8.16 12.95 -10.00
N ASP A 50 -8.29 13.94 -10.88
CA ASP A 50 -7.17 14.61 -11.53
C ASP A 50 -6.47 15.56 -10.55
N ILE A 51 -5.17 15.34 -10.33
CA ILE A 51 -4.32 16.30 -9.61
C ILE A 51 -3.95 17.46 -10.53
N ASN A 52 -3.68 17.14 -11.80
CA ASN A 52 -3.44 18.09 -12.89
C ASN A 52 -3.60 17.35 -14.25
N SER A 53 -3.28 18.02 -15.36
CA SER A 53 -3.41 17.46 -16.71
C SER A 53 -2.49 16.25 -17.00
N LYS A 54 -1.51 15.96 -16.14
CA LYS A 54 -0.52 14.88 -16.33
C LYS A 54 -0.62 13.76 -15.30
N LEU A 55 -1.33 13.96 -14.17
CA LEU A 55 -1.39 13.00 -13.06
C LEU A 55 -2.80 12.92 -12.47
N SER A 56 -3.27 11.69 -12.32
CA SER A 56 -4.54 11.36 -11.68
C SER A 56 -4.33 10.36 -10.54
N ILE A 57 -5.24 10.37 -9.58
CA ILE A 57 -5.35 9.35 -8.53
C ILE A 57 -6.58 8.49 -8.83
N LEU A 58 -6.38 7.18 -8.94
CA LEU A 58 -7.42 6.18 -9.07
C LEU A 58 -7.60 5.49 -7.70
N SER A 59 -8.64 5.89 -6.97
CA SER A 59 -8.96 5.34 -5.66
C SER A 59 -9.88 4.14 -5.81
N LEU A 60 -9.39 2.95 -5.49
CA LEU A 60 -10.14 1.71 -5.55
C LEU A 60 -10.90 1.48 -4.24
N ASN A 61 -12.05 0.83 -4.35
CA ASN A 61 -12.69 0.18 -3.21
C ASN A 61 -12.28 -1.30 -3.15
N SER A 62 -11.17 -1.58 -2.49
CA SER A 62 -10.65 -2.95 -2.37
C SER A 62 -11.52 -3.88 -1.53
N MET A 63 -12.56 -3.38 -0.86
CA MET A 63 -13.47 -4.22 -0.06
C MET A 63 -14.23 -5.23 -0.92
N TYR A 64 -14.43 -4.96 -2.21
CA TYR A 64 -15.04 -5.91 -3.15
C TYR A 64 -14.10 -7.03 -3.60
N PHE A 65 -12.81 -6.95 -3.25
CA PHE A 65 -11.82 -8.00 -3.51
C PHE A 65 -11.36 -8.69 -2.23
N TYR A 66 -11.86 -8.25 -1.07
CA TYR A 66 -11.44 -8.78 0.21
C TYR A 66 -12.23 -10.05 0.57
N PRO A 67 -11.58 -11.23 0.67
CA PRO A 67 -12.31 -12.48 0.88
C PRO A 67 -13.07 -12.59 2.21
N LYS A 68 -12.77 -11.72 3.19
CA LYS A 68 -13.50 -11.70 4.48
C LYS A 68 -14.66 -10.72 4.50
N ASN A 69 -14.90 -9.97 3.43
CA ASN A 69 -16.11 -9.14 3.32
C ASN A 69 -17.30 -10.03 2.95
N VAL A 70 -18.04 -10.50 3.96
CA VAL A 70 -19.17 -11.42 3.74
C VAL A 70 -20.37 -10.74 3.09
N GLN A 71 -20.40 -9.40 3.06
CA GLN A 71 -21.45 -8.64 2.39
C GLN A 71 -21.23 -8.52 0.87
N SER A 72 -20.02 -8.79 0.38
CA SER A 72 -19.66 -8.80 -1.05
C SER A 72 -18.71 -9.97 -1.35
N PRO A 73 -19.19 -11.23 -1.27
CA PRO A 73 -18.32 -12.41 -1.26
C PRO A 73 -17.69 -12.73 -2.62
N ASP A 74 -18.32 -12.32 -3.71
CA ASP A 74 -17.90 -12.66 -5.07
C ASP A 74 -17.41 -11.42 -5.83
N CYS A 75 -16.25 -11.55 -6.47
CA CYS A 75 -15.63 -10.50 -7.27
C CYS A 75 -15.43 -10.88 -8.75
N SER A 76 -15.76 -12.12 -9.11
CA SER A 76 -15.51 -12.70 -10.44
C SER A 76 -16.79 -13.15 -11.16
N VAL A 77 -17.96 -13.04 -10.51
CA VAL A 77 -19.23 -13.34 -11.16
C VAL A 77 -19.73 -12.13 -11.95
N PRO A 78 -20.44 -12.36 -13.07
CA PRO A 78 -21.01 -11.27 -13.86
C PRO A 78 -21.89 -10.35 -13.01
N ASN A 79 -21.67 -9.04 -13.15
CA ASN A 79 -22.33 -7.95 -12.42
C ASN A 79 -22.06 -7.94 -10.90
N SER A 80 -21.05 -8.67 -10.41
CA SER A 80 -20.57 -8.45 -9.04
C SER A 80 -19.97 -7.05 -8.90
N PRO A 81 -19.98 -6.46 -7.68
CA PRO A 81 -19.34 -5.18 -7.44
C PRO A 81 -17.86 -5.16 -7.86
N GLY A 82 -17.15 -6.26 -7.62
CA GLY A 82 -15.75 -6.43 -8.03
C GLY A 82 -15.58 -6.43 -9.56
N GLU A 83 -16.39 -7.16 -10.30
CA GLU A 83 -16.32 -7.19 -11.77
C GLU A 83 -16.68 -5.82 -12.38
N ILE A 84 -17.71 -5.15 -11.84
CA ILE A 84 -18.11 -3.80 -12.27
C ILE A 84 -16.97 -2.81 -12.05
N GLN A 85 -16.35 -2.83 -10.86
CA GLN A 85 -15.21 -1.97 -10.57
C GLN A 85 -14.01 -2.29 -11.48
N PHE A 86 -13.71 -3.56 -11.76
CA PHE A 86 -12.60 -3.90 -12.65
C PHE A 86 -12.81 -3.40 -14.08
N LYS A 87 -14.01 -3.54 -14.64
CA LYS A 87 -14.34 -2.96 -15.95
C LYS A 87 -14.20 -1.43 -15.96
N TRP A 88 -14.60 -0.78 -14.87
CA TRP A 88 -14.39 0.65 -14.70
C TRP A 88 -12.89 1.01 -14.65
N VAL A 89 -12.09 0.28 -13.87
CA VAL A 89 -10.63 0.48 -13.80
C VAL A 89 -9.97 0.30 -15.17
N GLU A 90 -10.34 -0.73 -15.93
CA GLU A 90 -9.83 -0.96 -17.29
C GLU A 90 -10.09 0.25 -18.19
N ASN A 91 -11.33 0.73 -18.23
CA ASN A 91 -11.70 1.91 -19.02
C ASN A 91 -10.94 3.18 -18.58
N GLU A 92 -10.82 3.43 -17.28
CA GLU A 92 -10.11 4.62 -16.77
C GLU A 92 -8.60 4.57 -17.09
N LEU A 93 -7.98 3.39 -17.00
CA LEU A 93 -6.57 3.22 -17.35
C LEU A 93 -6.33 3.31 -18.87
N GLU A 94 -7.25 2.82 -19.69
CA GLU A 94 -7.22 3.01 -21.15
C GLU A 94 -7.33 4.49 -21.54
N ASN A 95 -8.26 5.22 -20.91
CA ASN A 95 -8.42 6.66 -21.10
C ASN A 95 -7.17 7.42 -20.66
N ALA A 96 -6.63 7.11 -19.48
CA ALA A 96 -5.40 7.74 -19.00
C ALA A 96 -4.21 7.47 -19.94
N LYS A 97 -4.12 6.27 -20.51
CA LYS A 97 -3.10 5.92 -21.51
C LYS A 97 -3.28 6.74 -22.79
N HIS A 98 -4.52 6.85 -23.30
CA HIS A 98 -4.83 7.65 -24.48
C HIS A 98 -4.44 9.13 -24.27
N ASP A 99 -4.73 9.66 -23.09
CA ASP A 99 -4.45 11.05 -22.72
C ASP A 99 -3.00 11.30 -22.26
N ASN A 100 -2.13 10.28 -22.30
CA ASN A 100 -0.75 10.33 -21.83
C ASN A 100 -0.62 10.82 -20.37
N ARG A 101 -1.54 10.39 -19.50
CA ARG A 101 -1.53 10.69 -18.06
C ARG A 101 -0.90 9.57 -17.25
N LYS A 102 -0.23 9.95 -16.17
CA LYS A 102 0.19 9.01 -15.12
C LYS A 102 -0.95 8.83 -14.12
N VAL A 103 -1.01 7.63 -13.53
CA VAL A 103 -2.03 7.28 -12.55
C VAL A 103 -1.36 6.70 -11.32
N TYR A 104 -1.68 7.22 -10.14
CA TYR A 104 -1.42 6.51 -8.88
C TYR A 104 -2.68 5.75 -8.48
N ILE A 105 -2.52 4.46 -8.22
CA ILE A 105 -3.59 3.61 -7.73
C ILE A 105 -3.45 3.51 -6.21
N ILE A 106 -4.52 3.83 -5.49
CA ILE A 106 -4.58 3.72 -4.03
C ILE A 106 -5.73 2.81 -3.62
N GLN A 107 -5.55 2.08 -2.52
CA GLN A 107 -6.55 1.16 -1.98
C GLN A 107 -6.27 0.86 -0.51
N HIS A 108 -7.24 0.23 0.16
CA HIS A 108 -7.15 -0.10 1.59
C HIS A 108 -6.55 -1.50 1.82
N VAL A 109 -7.17 -2.53 1.24
CA VAL A 109 -6.75 -3.94 1.36
C VAL A 109 -5.73 -4.23 0.26
N PRO A 110 -4.53 -4.71 0.60
CA PRO A 110 -3.52 -5.03 -0.40
C PRO A 110 -3.96 -6.21 -1.28
N PRO A 111 -3.52 -6.28 -2.54
CA PRO A 111 -3.95 -7.30 -3.48
C PRO A 111 -3.27 -8.66 -3.24
N ILE A 112 -2.39 -8.74 -2.24
CA ILE A 112 -1.71 -9.95 -1.81
C ILE A 112 -1.79 -10.05 -0.28
N ASN A 113 -2.13 -11.24 0.21
CA ASN A 113 -2.23 -11.53 1.63
C ASN A 113 -0.85 -11.84 2.23
N VAL A 114 -0.01 -10.82 2.37
CA VAL A 114 1.27 -10.89 3.09
C VAL A 114 1.31 -9.85 4.20
N THR A 115 1.88 -10.20 5.34
CA THR A 115 2.11 -9.32 6.50
C THR A 115 3.29 -8.36 6.27
N ASP A 116 3.58 -8.03 5.01
CA ASP A 116 4.73 -7.24 4.59
C ASP A 116 4.28 -5.90 4.01
N ASN A 117 5.18 -4.92 4.06
CA ASN A 117 4.98 -3.56 3.59
C ASN A 117 5.28 -3.39 2.09
N THR A 118 5.85 -4.41 1.42
CA THR A 118 6.20 -4.31 0.00
C THR A 118 5.83 -5.57 -0.78
N ALA A 119 5.18 -5.36 -1.91
CA ALA A 119 4.86 -6.39 -2.89
C ALA A 119 5.24 -5.94 -4.30
N PHE A 120 5.23 -6.87 -5.24
CA PHE A 120 5.59 -6.60 -6.63
C PHE A 120 4.65 -7.32 -7.59
N LEU A 121 4.22 -6.62 -8.62
CA LEU A 121 3.69 -7.23 -9.84
C LEU A 121 4.88 -7.64 -10.70
N VAL A 122 4.95 -8.92 -11.05
CA VAL A 122 6.02 -9.46 -11.89
C VAL A 122 5.44 -10.11 -13.13
N SER A 123 6.13 -9.98 -14.25
CA SER A 123 5.75 -10.68 -15.48
C SER A 123 6.14 -12.15 -15.36
N ASN A 124 5.24 -13.04 -15.75
CA ASN A 124 5.47 -14.48 -15.73
C ASN A 124 5.12 -15.07 -17.11
N SER A 125 6.04 -15.82 -17.70
CA SER A 125 5.87 -16.40 -19.04
C SER A 125 4.70 -17.37 -19.17
N SER A 126 4.24 -17.97 -18.07
CA SER A 126 3.15 -18.95 -18.04
C SER A 126 1.78 -18.34 -17.74
N SER A 127 1.70 -17.29 -16.91
CA SER A 127 0.43 -16.69 -16.44
C SER A 127 0.24 -15.23 -16.87
N GLY A 128 1.17 -14.65 -17.63
CA GLY A 128 1.21 -13.23 -17.96
C GLY A 128 1.80 -12.41 -16.82
N TYR A 129 1.10 -12.37 -15.68
CA TYR A 129 1.54 -11.65 -14.48
C TYR A 129 1.25 -12.45 -13.20
N LYS A 130 1.99 -12.16 -12.13
CA LYS A 130 1.67 -12.61 -10.77
C LYS A 130 2.11 -11.56 -9.74
N LEU A 131 1.51 -11.62 -8.55
CA LEU A 131 1.95 -10.83 -7.39
C LEU A 131 2.89 -11.68 -6.53
N ILE A 132 3.98 -11.07 -6.07
CA ILE A 132 4.89 -11.64 -5.06
C ILE A 132 5.07 -10.62 -3.93
N GLY A 133 5.34 -11.11 -2.72
CA GLY A 133 5.55 -10.26 -1.55
C GLY A 133 6.84 -10.63 -0.85
N LEU A 134 7.51 -9.66 -0.23
CA LEU A 134 8.72 -9.94 0.57
C LEU A 134 8.46 -10.75 1.83
N GLY A 135 7.18 -10.86 2.21
CA GLY A 135 6.72 -11.72 3.30
C GLY A 135 6.81 -13.22 2.99
N ASP A 136 6.95 -13.60 1.72
CA ASP A 136 7.17 -14.99 1.29
C ASP A 136 8.68 -15.26 1.15
N PRO A 137 9.26 -16.19 1.94
CA PRO A 137 10.68 -16.52 1.85
C PRO A 137 11.13 -16.98 0.47
N LYS A 138 10.23 -17.52 -0.35
CA LYS A 138 10.52 -17.97 -1.71
C LYS A 138 10.82 -16.83 -2.69
N THR A 139 10.33 -15.62 -2.39
CA THR A 139 10.52 -14.44 -3.22
C THR A 139 12.01 -14.14 -3.44
N LEU A 140 12.80 -14.13 -2.36
CA LEU A 140 14.24 -13.86 -2.44
C LEU A 140 15.07 -15.08 -2.87
N GLN A 141 14.48 -16.28 -2.85
CA GLN A 141 15.11 -17.53 -3.33
C GLN A 141 14.93 -17.74 -4.84
N SER A 142 14.10 -16.93 -5.50
CA SER A 142 13.76 -17.09 -6.92
C SER A 142 14.21 -15.87 -7.73
N PRO A 143 15.47 -15.82 -8.22
CA PRO A 143 15.98 -14.67 -8.99
C PRO A 143 15.16 -14.29 -10.21
N ASP A 144 14.52 -15.26 -10.85
CA ASP A 144 13.67 -15.02 -12.02
C ASP A 144 12.42 -14.19 -11.67
N ASP A 145 11.96 -14.24 -10.41
CA ASP A 145 10.78 -13.48 -9.99
C ASP A 145 11.13 -12.00 -9.85
N TYR A 146 12.17 -11.65 -9.10
CA TYR A 146 12.51 -10.24 -8.89
C TYR A 146 13.27 -9.57 -10.05
N LYS A 147 13.82 -10.34 -11.00
CA LYS A 147 14.37 -9.79 -12.26
C LYS A 147 13.30 -9.27 -13.22
N ASN A 148 12.06 -9.73 -13.06
CA ASN A 148 10.95 -9.45 -13.96
C ASN A 148 9.88 -8.55 -13.31
N ILE A 149 10.30 -7.67 -12.39
CA ILE A 149 9.40 -6.71 -11.75
C ILE A 149 8.88 -5.72 -12.78
N VAL A 150 7.57 -5.55 -12.78
CA VAL A 150 6.84 -4.59 -13.61
C VAL A 150 6.48 -3.37 -12.78
N MET A 151 5.99 -3.60 -11.56
CA MET A 151 5.50 -2.54 -10.68
C MET A 151 5.69 -2.92 -9.21
N PRO A 152 6.38 -2.08 -8.43
CA PRO A 152 6.35 -2.16 -6.97
C PRO A 152 5.02 -1.66 -6.39
N LEU A 153 4.55 -2.30 -5.33
CA LEU A 153 3.36 -1.94 -4.57
C LEU A 153 3.79 -1.65 -3.12
N TYR A 154 3.43 -0.47 -2.62
CA TYR A 154 3.84 -0.02 -1.31
C TYR A 154 2.68 0.02 -0.33
N ASN A 155 2.81 -0.73 0.76
CA ASN A 155 1.91 -0.66 1.89
C ASN A 155 2.57 0.21 2.98
N ALA A 156 1.83 1.20 3.46
CA ALA A 156 2.29 2.12 4.49
C ALA A 156 1.89 1.58 5.87
N PRO A 157 2.74 1.75 6.91
CA PRO A 157 2.38 1.33 8.26
C PRO A 157 1.22 2.17 8.82
N SER A 158 0.53 1.61 9.81
CA SER A 158 -0.67 2.23 10.41
C SER A 158 -0.32 3.28 11.46
N ILE A 159 -1.16 4.30 11.58
CA ILE A 159 -1.16 5.23 12.73
C ILE A 159 -1.82 4.61 13.97
N VAL A 160 -2.60 3.54 13.79
CA VAL A 160 -3.33 2.86 14.87
C VAL A 160 -2.37 1.92 15.63
N PRO A 161 -2.24 2.05 16.97
CA PRO A 161 -1.28 1.28 17.77
C PRO A 161 -1.50 -0.25 17.79
N ALA A 162 -0.87 -0.96 16.86
CA ALA A 162 -0.49 -2.38 17.00
C ALA A 162 1.06 -2.53 17.02
N ILE A 163 1.71 -1.62 16.30
CA ILE A 163 3.12 -1.26 16.34
C ILE A 163 3.19 0.26 16.65
N ASN A 164 4.38 0.84 16.70
CA ASN A 164 4.54 2.29 16.76
C ASN A 164 3.74 2.97 15.62
N PRO A 165 2.94 4.01 15.91
CA PRO A 165 2.25 4.80 14.92
C PRO A 165 3.24 5.36 13.92
N ALA A 166 2.89 5.25 12.65
CA ALA A 166 3.78 5.64 11.57
C ALA A 166 2.99 6.15 10.38
N PHE A 167 3.61 7.02 9.59
CA PHE A 167 3.09 7.49 8.32
C PHE A 167 4.24 7.79 7.36
N ARG A 168 3.95 7.83 6.06
CA ARG A 168 4.96 7.97 5.02
C ARG A 168 4.64 9.15 4.10
N GLU A 169 5.68 9.88 3.76
CA GLU A 169 5.65 10.98 2.80
C GLU A 169 6.40 10.56 1.54
N TYR A 170 5.75 10.62 0.38
CA TYR A 170 6.35 10.26 -0.91
C TYR A 170 6.77 11.52 -1.67
N SER A 171 7.96 11.46 -2.26
CA SER A 171 8.42 12.44 -3.25
C SER A 171 8.27 11.87 -4.66
N TYR A 172 7.81 12.70 -5.59
CA TYR A 172 7.70 12.35 -7.01
C TYR A 172 8.29 13.45 -7.90
N SER A 173 8.76 13.06 -9.08
CA SER A 173 9.34 14.00 -10.04
C SER A 173 8.25 14.90 -10.64
N THR A 174 8.55 16.19 -10.71
CA THR A 174 7.73 17.18 -11.41
C THR A 174 8.40 17.66 -12.72
N SER A 175 9.49 17.02 -13.15
CA SER A 175 10.11 17.34 -14.44
C SER A 175 9.23 16.87 -15.59
N ASP A 176 9.37 17.48 -16.77
CA ASP A 176 8.54 17.10 -17.91
C ASP A 176 8.80 15.67 -18.40
N GLU A 177 10.05 15.20 -18.32
CA GLU A 177 10.45 13.87 -18.80
C GLU A 177 9.98 12.73 -17.90
N THR A 178 9.96 12.95 -16.58
CA THR A 178 9.67 11.90 -15.59
C THR A 178 8.52 12.25 -14.65
N PHE A 179 7.63 13.17 -15.07
CA PHE A 179 6.51 13.63 -14.27
C PHE A 179 5.74 12.48 -13.63
N GLY A 180 5.50 12.56 -12.32
CA GLY A 180 4.78 11.54 -11.55
C GLY A 180 5.60 10.28 -11.23
N LYS A 181 6.87 10.17 -11.65
CA LYS A 181 7.73 9.05 -11.21
C LYS A 181 8.10 9.23 -9.74
N LEU A 182 7.72 8.28 -8.89
CA LEU A 182 8.13 8.23 -7.48
C LEU A 182 9.66 8.19 -7.35
N GLN A 183 10.22 9.05 -6.50
CA GLN A 183 11.67 9.22 -6.32
C GLN A 183 12.15 8.62 -5.00
N SER A 184 11.44 8.89 -3.91
CA SER A 184 11.83 8.45 -2.58
C SER A 184 10.65 8.54 -1.62
N TRP A 185 10.85 8.05 -0.40
CA TRP A 185 9.98 8.40 0.71
C TRP A 185 10.75 8.72 1.99
N VAL A 186 10.09 9.48 2.85
CA VAL A 186 10.45 9.67 4.26
C VAL A 186 9.44 8.91 5.10
N GLN A 187 9.92 7.98 5.91
CA GLN A 187 9.09 7.27 6.88
C GLN A 187 9.20 7.99 8.23
N TYR A 188 8.06 8.37 8.80
CA TYR A 188 7.97 8.92 10.14
C TYR A 188 7.37 7.89 11.07
N TYR A 189 7.79 7.93 12.34
CA TYR A 189 7.20 7.12 13.40
C TYR A 189 7.15 7.89 14.72
N CYS A 190 6.32 7.41 15.64
CA CYS A 190 6.28 7.86 17.02
C CYS A 190 6.66 6.69 17.92
N ASP A 191 7.75 6.82 18.68
CA ASP A 191 8.08 5.88 19.76
C ASP A 191 7.02 5.99 20.86
N LEU A 192 6.12 5.01 20.92
CA LEU A 192 5.04 5.00 21.91
C LEU A 192 5.55 4.85 23.33
N GLN A 193 6.65 4.11 23.54
CA GLN A 193 7.19 3.91 24.88
C GLN A 193 7.72 5.24 25.42
N LYS A 194 8.50 5.96 24.60
CA LYS A 194 8.99 7.31 24.91
C LYS A 194 7.83 8.30 25.09
N ALA A 195 6.87 8.31 24.18
CA ALA A 195 5.73 9.22 24.24
C ALA A 195 4.88 9.02 25.51
N ASN A 196 4.69 7.76 25.94
CA ASN A 196 3.97 7.44 27.18
C ASN A 196 4.75 7.84 28.44
N GLN A 197 6.09 7.72 28.43
CA GLN A 197 6.94 8.14 29.53
C GLN A 197 6.96 9.66 29.69
N GLU A 198 7.02 10.39 28.57
CA GLU A 198 7.09 11.85 28.55
C GLU A 198 5.71 12.52 28.62
N GLY A 199 4.63 11.77 28.36
CA GLY A 199 3.28 12.31 28.23
C GLY A 199 3.08 13.20 27.00
N LYS A 200 3.92 13.03 25.97
CA LYS A 200 3.97 13.89 24.78
C LYS A 200 4.27 13.06 23.53
N ILE A 201 3.48 13.24 22.48
CA ILE A 201 3.75 12.67 21.16
C ILE A 201 4.82 13.49 20.45
N THR A 202 5.85 12.82 19.95
CA THR A 202 6.89 13.40 19.09
C THR A 202 7.05 12.51 17.87
N TRP A 203 6.97 13.10 16.68
CA TRP A 203 7.22 12.42 15.42
C TRP A 203 8.69 12.56 15.04
N GLU A 204 9.32 11.44 14.69
CA GLU A 204 10.72 11.37 14.31
C GLU A 204 10.83 10.72 12.93
N ILE A 205 11.87 11.08 12.16
CA ILE A 205 12.19 10.38 10.92
C ILE A 205 12.75 9.01 11.31
N GLU A 206 12.07 7.96 10.88
CA GLU A 206 12.53 6.58 11.05
C GLU A 206 13.66 6.29 10.04
N TYR A 207 13.37 6.47 8.75
CA TYR A 207 14.34 6.30 7.68
C TYR A 207 13.90 7.00 6.39
N THR A 208 14.85 7.12 5.45
CA THR A 208 14.59 7.43 4.05
C THR A 208 15.03 6.26 3.18
N THR A 209 14.44 6.09 1.99
CA THR A 209 14.87 5.02 1.07
C THR A 209 16.32 5.13 0.64
N GLU A 210 16.82 6.37 0.53
CA GLU A 210 18.23 6.65 0.26
C GLU A 210 19.11 6.19 1.42
N SER A 211 18.82 6.60 2.65
CA SER A 211 19.63 6.26 3.82
C SER A 211 19.60 4.77 4.18
N ALA A 212 18.46 4.10 3.97
CA ALA A 212 18.28 2.70 4.36
C ALA A 212 18.75 1.70 3.28
N TYR A 213 18.52 2.01 2.01
CA TYR A 213 18.66 1.06 0.91
C TYR A 213 19.49 1.59 -0.26
N ASN A 214 20.05 2.81 -0.16
CA ASN A 214 20.79 3.47 -1.24
C ASN A 214 19.98 3.60 -2.54
N MET A 215 18.65 3.71 -2.41
CA MET A 215 17.75 3.83 -3.57
C MET A 215 17.77 5.25 -4.13
N LYS A 216 17.84 5.35 -5.46
CA LYS A 216 17.80 6.63 -6.21
C LYS A 216 16.42 6.92 -6.82
N GLY A 217 15.53 5.94 -6.77
CA GLY A 217 14.19 5.99 -7.29
C GLY A 217 13.35 4.88 -6.65
N LEU A 218 12.10 4.76 -7.10
CA LEU A 218 11.14 3.79 -6.60
C LEU A 218 10.54 2.94 -7.72
N ASP A 219 11.28 2.75 -8.82
CA ASP A 219 10.84 1.91 -9.94
C ASP A 219 11.35 0.46 -9.85
N ALA A 220 10.99 -0.36 -10.83
CA ALA A 220 11.37 -1.77 -10.86
C ALA A 220 12.89 -2.00 -10.88
N ASN A 221 13.67 -1.14 -11.56
CA ASN A 221 15.12 -1.26 -11.64
C ASN A 221 15.79 -0.86 -10.32
N ASP A 222 15.27 0.17 -9.66
CA ASP A 222 15.74 0.57 -8.34
C ASP A 222 15.56 -0.57 -7.33
N TRP A 223 14.42 -1.27 -7.39
CA TRP A 223 14.16 -2.43 -6.55
C TRP A 223 15.00 -3.66 -6.92
N LEU A 224 15.35 -3.86 -8.19
CA LEU A 224 16.20 -4.98 -8.59
C LEU A 224 17.54 -4.99 -7.86
N GLU A 225 18.17 -3.82 -7.70
CA GLU A 225 19.43 -3.67 -6.95
C GLU A 225 19.23 -4.02 -5.47
N VAL A 226 18.17 -3.48 -4.84
CA VAL A 226 17.84 -3.74 -3.43
C VAL A 226 17.58 -5.23 -3.19
N LEU A 227 16.78 -5.87 -4.05
CA LEU A 227 16.42 -7.28 -3.92
C LEU A 227 17.60 -8.21 -4.17
N THR A 228 18.51 -7.83 -5.08
CA THR A 228 19.78 -8.54 -5.26
C THR A 228 20.60 -8.49 -3.97
N ASN A 229 20.69 -7.33 -3.32
CA ASN A 229 21.36 -7.21 -2.03
C ASN A 229 20.63 -7.95 -0.91
N PHE A 230 19.30 -8.01 -0.91
CA PHE A 230 18.53 -8.76 0.08
C PHE A 230 18.76 -10.27 -0.03
N SER A 231 18.97 -10.79 -1.25
CA SER A 231 19.22 -12.21 -1.51
C SER A 231 20.59 -12.71 -1.04
N LEU A 232 21.52 -11.80 -0.70
CA LEU A 232 22.85 -12.17 -0.23
C LEU A 232 22.79 -12.74 1.21
N PRO A 233 23.62 -13.76 1.52
CA PRO A 233 23.80 -14.21 2.90
C PRO A 233 24.18 -13.04 3.81
N ASP A 234 23.59 -13.00 5.01
CA ASP A 234 23.87 -11.99 6.03
C ASP A 234 23.61 -10.52 5.66
N SER A 235 22.83 -10.27 4.60
CA SER A 235 22.50 -8.95 4.09
C SER A 235 22.07 -7.95 5.18
N ASN A 236 22.88 -6.89 5.36
CA ASN A 236 22.56 -5.80 6.28
C ASN A 236 21.31 -5.03 5.85
N THR A 237 21.12 -4.85 4.55
CA THR A 237 19.95 -4.16 4.00
C THR A 237 18.67 -4.98 4.23
N TRP A 238 18.75 -6.32 4.19
CA TRP A 238 17.62 -7.18 4.58
C TRP A 238 17.32 -7.11 6.08
N LYS A 239 18.36 -7.08 6.94
CA LYS A 239 18.20 -6.90 8.38
C LYS A 239 17.52 -5.56 8.71
N LEU A 240 17.90 -4.48 8.01
CA LEU A 240 17.24 -3.17 8.12
C LEU A 240 15.79 -3.21 7.65
N TYR A 241 15.51 -3.84 6.50
CA TYR A 241 14.15 -3.99 6.00
C TYR A 241 13.23 -4.65 7.03
N LYS A 242 13.67 -5.79 7.59
CA LYS A 242 12.94 -6.51 8.63
C LYS A 242 12.69 -5.67 9.88
N TYR A 243 13.63 -4.80 10.25
CA TYR A 243 13.46 -3.88 11.36
C TYR A 243 12.38 -2.82 11.07
N PHE A 244 12.41 -2.24 9.86
CA PHE A 244 11.47 -1.18 9.46
C PHE A 244 10.06 -1.66 9.10
N ILE A 245 9.84 -2.96 8.83
CA ILE A 245 8.46 -3.49 8.66
C ILE A 245 7.59 -3.15 9.89
N PHE A 246 8.21 -3.09 11.07
CA PHE A 246 7.52 -2.91 12.34
C PHE A 246 7.60 -1.48 12.90
N ALA A 247 7.89 -0.47 12.07
CA ALA A 247 7.99 0.92 12.52
C ALA A 247 8.92 1.08 13.75
N SER A 248 10.07 0.39 13.74
CA SER A 248 11.05 0.39 14.84
C SER A 248 10.48 -0.05 16.19
N THR A 249 9.41 -0.85 16.17
CA THR A 249 8.81 -1.42 17.38
C THR A 249 9.63 -2.59 17.88
N ASN A 250 9.86 -2.66 19.18
CA ASN A 250 10.39 -3.86 19.82
C ASN A 250 9.35 -4.99 19.71
N VAL A 251 9.55 -5.87 18.74
CA VAL A 251 8.67 -7.00 18.45
C VAL A 251 8.85 -8.17 19.42
N SER A 252 7.74 -8.76 19.83
CA SER A 252 7.67 -10.03 20.57
C SER A 252 6.43 -10.83 20.12
N GLY A 253 6.32 -12.09 20.53
CA GLY A 253 5.16 -12.93 20.19
C GLY A 253 5.01 -13.22 18.69
N SER A 254 3.81 -13.07 18.14
CA SER A 254 3.48 -13.39 16.74
C SER A 254 4.33 -12.62 15.71
N TYR A 255 4.74 -11.39 16.03
CA TYR A 255 5.63 -10.60 15.17
C TYR A 255 7.05 -11.19 15.12
N TYR A 256 7.54 -11.72 16.25
CA TYR A 256 8.80 -12.43 16.30
C TYR A 256 8.74 -13.73 15.49
N GLU A 257 7.62 -14.46 15.55
CA GLU A 257 7.41 -15.65 14.71
C GLU A 257 7.40 -15.30 13.21
N PHE A 258 6.76 -14.20 12.82
CA PHE A 258 6.82 -13.72 11.44
C PHE A 258 8.25 -13.42 11.01
N LEU A 259 9.02 -12.67 11.82
CA LEU A 259 10.43 -12.39 11.53
C LEU A 259 11.27 -13.66 11.37
N ASN A 260 11.00 -14.70 12.17
CA ASN A 260 11.69 -15.97 12.04
C ASN A 260 11.35 -16.69 10.74
N LYS A 261 10.12 -16.58 10.23
CA LYS A 261 9.75 -17.15 8.92
C LYS A 261 10.51 -16.48 7.77
N LEU A 262 10.88 -15.20 7.93
CA LEU A 262 11.66 -14.44 6.94
C LEU A 262 13.17 -14.74 6.95
N ASN A 263 13.66 -15.55 7.89
CA ASN A 263 15.07 -15.94 7.87
C ASN A 263 15.29 -17.01 6.79
N HIS A 264 16.27 -16.76 5.92
CA HIS A 264 16.70 -17.65 4.84
C HIS A 264 17.71 -18.68 5.34
#